data_AF-A0AA40FP63-F1
#
_entry.id   AF-A0AA40FP63-F1
#
_cell.length_a   1.000
_cell.length_b   1.000
_cell.length_c   1.000
_cell.angle_alpha   90.00
_cell.angle_beta   90.00
_cell.angle_gamma   90.00
#
_symmetry.space_group_name_H-M   'P 1'
#
loop_
_entity.id
_entity.type
_entity.pdbx_description
1 polymer ?
#
loop_
_entity_poly.entity_id
_entity_poly.type
_entity_poly.pdbx_seq_one_letter_code
_entity_poly.pdbx_strand_id
1 'polypeptide(L)'
;MASTLSLNRLQVTCTDFDAISLAGGADPERMAPPRVEEYLAELFCGTNVTMQVVSDQETLFQEYPLFACVNRAASMIPRHAGRIIFLTYEPPNPAYILETVMLVGKGVTYDTGGTDLKVEGKMFGMSRDKCGAAACAGFMQVVNLLQPPTVKAVAALCVVRNSIGENSYVADEVITAKSGARVRVTNTDEDGHLIMADALYHMKEMALCSVNPHLFTVATMTAHAILAVGPGYSIVMDNAVARLVSNAEKLQASGETMGDPFEISRIRREDFHFHEGRTEGDDIYQAPPGGSKMANRGHQNPSAFLIMGSGLGKHGACSCSPLKYTHIDIFAHLPDPHHLPYSGNPVLALAYCYLIQGKCLTVRNDLPFEMQYVCEMDCKPVCLQPCQPCRPPCRAPCDVEICPPPACSCCAPSTQHPCVDAPCCPPACPPTSCTPCPPCGENVTIVQPVCRPNVPKCVN
;
A
#
# COMPACT_ATOMS: atom_id res chain seq x y z
N MET A 1 21.59 25.97 21.55
CA MET A 1 21.10 24.74 22.22
C MET A 1 19.84 24.22 21.53
N ALA A 2 19.93 23.91 20.24
CA ALA A 2 18.78 23.45 19.44
C ALA A 2 19.33 22.64 18.25
N SER A 3 19.74 21.41 18.50
CA SER A 3 20.14 20.45 17.45
C SER A 3 20.00 19.00 17.93
N THR A 4 19.09 18.76 18.87
CA THR A 4 18.90 17.45 19.54
C THR A 4 17.41 17.06 19.58
N LEU A 5 16.64 17.50 18.59
CA LEU A 5 15.31 16.94 18.27
C LEU A 5 15.44 15.93 17.11
N SER A 6 16.62 15.32 16.96
CA SER A 6 16.89 14.15 16.13
C SER A 6 16.28 12.91 16.77
N LEU A 7 15.47 12.15 16.04
CA LEU A 7 15.13 10.73 16.32
C LEU A 7 14.38 10.40 17.63
N ASN A 8 14.33 11.28 18.63
CA ASN A 8 13.73 10.95 19.94
C ASN A 8 12.19 10.86 19.95
N ARG A 9 11.48 11.38 18.93
CA ARG A 9 10.04 11.09 18.73
C ARG A 9 9.79 9.87 17.82
N LEU A 10 10.83 9.40 17.13
CA LEU A 10 10.86 8.14 16.39
C LEU A 10 11.48 7.02 17.23
N GLN A 11 11.55 7.18 18.55
CA GLN A 11 11.52 6.04 19.46
C GLN A 11 10.09 5.49 19.45
N VAL A 12 9.69 4.91 18.31
CA VAL A 12 8.86 3.70 18.37
C VAL A 12 9.77 2.71 19.07
N THR A 13 9.63 2.63 20.38
CA THR A 13 10.51 1.86 21.25
C THR A 13 10.40 0.38 20.89
N CYS A 14 11.39 -0.43 21.22
CA CYS A 14 11.26 -1.89 21.10
C CYS A 14 9.97 -2.39 21.78
N THR A 15 9.46 -1.70 22.81
CA THR A 15 8.18 -1.99 23.47
C THR A 15 6.93 -1.74 22.64
N ASP A 16 6.98 -0.84 21.65
CA ASP A 16 5.86 -0.61 20.71
C ASP A 16 5.84 -1.69 19.61
N PHE A 17 7.02 -2.18 19.22
CA PHE A 17 7.14 -3.40 18.44
C PHE A 17 6.81 -4.64 19.26
N ASP A 18 7.03 -4.62 20.59
CA ASP A 18 6.63 -5.71 21.47
C ASP A 18 5.12 -5.87 21.48
N ALA A 19 4.32 -4.80 21.32
CA ALA A 19 2.86 -4.91 21.16
C ALA A 19 2.47 -5.72 19.90
N ILE A 20 3.13 -5.45 18.77
CA ILE A 20 2.90 -6.10 17.48
C ILE A 20 3.49 -7.52 17.47
N SER A 21 4.67 -7.69 18.07
CA SER A 21 5.37 -8.96 18.21
C SER A 21 4.66 -9.89 19.20
N LEU A 22 4.09 -9.34 20.28
CA LEU A 22 3.23 -10.05 21.21
C LEU A 22 1.90 -10.38 20.56
N ALA A 23 1.26 -9.43 19.87
CA ALA A 23 0.02 -9.68 19.16
C ALA A 23 0.19 -10.69 18.02
N GLY A 24 1.33 -10.74 17.32
CA GLY A 24 1.59 -11.70 16.24
C GLY A 24 2.13 -13.04 16.71
N GLY A 25 3.06 -13.02 17.68
CA GLY A 25 3.81 -14.19 18.15
C GLY A 25 3.20 -14.90 19.36
N ALA A 26 2.21 -14.31 20.04
CA ALA A 26 1.56 -14.97 21.16
C ALA A 26 0.83 -16.26 20.75
N ASP A 27 0.71 -17.16 21.72
CA ASP A 27 -0.04 -18.40 21.60
C ASP A 27 -1.53 -18.11 21.29
N PRO A 28 -2.25 -19.10 20.75
CA PRO A 28 -3.60 -18.89 20.25
C PRO A 28 -4.65 -18.63 21.34
N GLU A 29 -4.32 -18.81 22.62
CA GLU A 29 -5.23 -18.58 23.74
C GLU A 29 -5.03 -17.20 24.37
N ARG A 30 -3.78 -16.71 24.46
CA ARG A 30 -3.50 -15.33 24.88
C ARG A 30 -3.99 -14.29 23.86
N MET A 31 -4.03 -14.65 22.58
CA MET A 31 -4.50 -13.78 21.49
C MET A 31 -5.61 -14.46 20.69
N ALA A 32 -6.55 -15.11 21.37
CA ALA A 32 -7.84 -15.49 20.78
C ALA A 32 -8.66 -14.24 20.41
N PRO A 33 -9.66 -14.31 19.52
CA PRO A 33 -10.30 -13.10 18.99
C PRO A 33 -10.87 -12.13 20.04
N PRO A 34 -11.57 -12.57 21.10
CA PRO A 34 -11.98 -11.66 22.19
C PRO A 34 -10.81 -11.05 22.98
N ARG A 35 -9.68 -11.75 23.08
CA ARG A 35 -8.47 -11.23 23.76
C ARG A 35 -7.76 -10.17 22.93
N VAL A 36 -7.80 -10.30 21.59
CA VAL A 36 -7.30 -9.27 20.68
C VAL A 36 -8.14 -8.00 20.83
N GLU A 37 -9.46 -8.13 20.93
CA GLU A 37 -10.36 -7.01 21.23
C GLU A 37 -10.01 -6.33 22.57
N GLU A 38 -9.90 -7.09 23.66
CA GLU A 38 -9.51 -6.57 24.98
C GLU A 38 -8.17 -5.82 24.93
N TYR A 39 -7.17 -6.42 24.27
CA TYR A 39 -5.84 -5.86 24.15
C TYR A 39 -5.82 -4.53 23.38
N LEU A 40 -6.54 -4.46 22.25
CA LEU A 40 -6.60 -3.23 21.45
C LEU A 40 -7.45 -2.14 22.14
N ALA A 41 -8.48 -2.52 22.88
CA ALA A 41 -9.26 -1.59 23.70
C ALA A 41 -8.37 -0.90 24.75
N GLU A 42 -7.50 -1.68 25.42
CA GLU A 42 -6.53 -1.15 26.38
C GLU A 42 -5.48 -0.27 25.70
N LEU A 43 -4.91 -0.74 24.58
CA LEU A 43 -3.86 -0.03 23.84
C LEU A 43 -4.31 1.35 23.35
N PHE A 44 -5.54 1.46 22.85
CA PHE A 44 -6.08 2.70 22.29
C PHE A 44 -6.95 3.50 23.27
N CYS A 45 -7.09 3.05 24.52
CA CYS A 45 -7.84 3.78 25.55
C CYS A 45 -7.25 5.18 25.78
N GLY A 46 -8.09 6.22 25.65
CA GLY A 46 -7.66 7.61 25.83
C GLY A 46 -6.77 8.17 24.71
N THR A 47 -6.63 7.45 23.60
CA THR A 47 -5.89 7.90 22.41
C THR A 47 -6.81 8.58 21.39
N ASN A 48 -6.23 9.12 20.32
CA ASN A 48 -6.99 9.69 19.20
C ASN A 48 -7.43 8.63 18.17
N VAL A 49 -7.18 7.35 18.43
CA VAL A 49 -7.69 6.24 17.61
C VAL A 49 -8.97 5.72 18.24
N THR A 50 -10.05 5.78 17.47
CA THR A 50 -11.35 5.23 17.87
C THR A 50 -11.44 3.76 17.46
N MET A 51 -12.07 2.93 18.30
CA MET A 51 -12.27 1.51 18.05
C MET A 51 -13.76 1.19 17.97
N GLN A 52 -14.17 0.45 16.94
CA GLN A 52 -15.50 -0.13 16.81
C GLN A 52 -15.37 -1.63 16.55
N VAL A 53 -16.25 -2.44 17.15
CA VAL A 53 -16.16 -3.90 17.08
C VAL A 53 -17.47 -4.49 16.59
N VAL A 54 -17.40 -5.36 15.60
CA VAL A 54 -18.50 -6.22 15.16
C VAL A 54 -18.26 -7.62 15.72
N SER A 55 -19.05 -7.99 16.72
CA SER A 55 -18.96 -9.26 17.45
C SER A 55 -20.26 -10.07 17.46
N ASP A 56 -21.38 -9.41 17.16
CA ASP A 56 -22.69 -10.02 17.05
C ASP A 56 -22.75 -10.98 15.85
N GLN A 57 -23.19 -12.21 16.08
CA GLN A 57 -23.12 -13.27 15.06
C GLN A 57 -24.12 -13.05 13.92
N GLU A 58 -25.29 -12.48 14.21
CA GLU A 58 -26.28 -12.16 13.18
C GLU A 58 -25.76 -11.06 12.26
N THR A 59 -25.17 -10.00 12.84
CA THR A 59 -24.52 -8.93 12.09
C THR A 59 -23.37 -9.47 11.24
N LEU A 60 -22.51 -10.33 11.79
CA LEU A 60 -21.43 -10.96 11.03
C LEU A 60 -21.98 -11.79 9.86
N PHE A 61 -23.05 -12.55 10.07
CA PHE A 61 -23.68 -13.36 9.02
C PHE A 61 -24.28 -12.51 7.89
N GLN A 62 -24.92 -11.39 8.21
CA GLN A 62 -25.60 -10.52 7.22
C GLN A 62 -24.66 -9.55 6.51
N GLU A 63 -23.67 -8.99 7.24
CA GLU A 63 -22.79 -7.95 6.73
C GLU A 63 -21.44 -8.48 6.25
N TYR A 64 -21.00 -9.64 6.77
CA TYR A 64 -19.71 -10.25 6.46
C TYR A 64 -19.81 -11.78 6.26
N PRO A 65 -20.68 -12.26 5.35
CA PRO A 65 -20.98 -13.70 5.18
C PRO A 65 -19.76 -14.60 4.94
N LEU A 66 -18.73 -14.15 4.22
CA LEU A 66 -17.49 -14.90 4.01
C LEU A 66 -16.61 -14.96 5.26
N PHE A 67 -16.65 -13.93 6.11
CA PHE A 67 -16.03 -14.00 7.44
C PHE A 67 -16.83 -14.95 8.35
N ALA A 68 -18.16 -14.84 8.32
CA ALA A 68 -19.04 -15.61 9.17
C ALA A 68 -18.97 -17.11 8.89
N CYS A 69 -18.79 -17.55 7.63
CA CYS A 69 -18.67 -18.96 7.31
C CYS A 69 -17.41 -19.59 7.94
N VAL A 70 -16.27 -18.90 7.89
CA VAL A 70 -15.02 -19.32 8.56
C VAL A 70 -15.18 -19.33 10.08
N ASN A 71 -15.89 -18.33 10.63
CA ASN A 71 -16.14 -18.21 12.06
C ASN A 71 -17.17 -19.23 12.59
N ARG A 72 -17.98 -19.86 11.74
CA ARG A 72 -19.19 -20.62 12.15
C ARG A 72 -18.88 -21.72 13.17
N ALA A 73 -17.82 -22.51 12.95
CA ALA A 73 -17.38 -23.53 13.91
C ALA A 73 -16.78 -22.93 15.20
N ALA A 74 -15.99 -21.86 15.09
CA ALA A 74 -15.32 -21.23 16.22
C ALA A 74 -16.30 -20.49 17.14
N SER A 75 -17.35 -19.88 16.57
CA SER A 75 -18.34 -19.08 17.29
C SER A 75 -19.12 -19.85 18.35
N MET A 76 -19.21 -21.18 18.22
CA MET A 76 -19.81 -22.08 19.21
C MET A 76 -19.06 -22.07 20.55
N ILE A 77 -17.80 -21.66 20.56
CA ILE A 77 -16.95 -21.52 21.74
C ILE A 77 -16.76 -20.02 22.01
N PRO A 78 -17.37 -19.44 23.07
CA PRO A 78 -17.36 -17.99 23.29
C PRO A 78 -15.96 -17.34 23.28
N ARG A 79 -14.95 -18.03 23.82
CA ARG A 79 -13.55 -17.55 23.83
C ARG A 79 -12.88 -17.55 22.45
N HIS A 80 -13.48 -18.17 21.44
CA HIS A 80 -12.96 -18.23 20.06
C HIS A 80 -13.82 -17.46 19.05
N ALA A 81 -14.95 -16.89 19.50
CA ALA A 81 -15.86 -16.18 18.64
C ALA A 81 -15.17 -14.99 17.97
N GLY A 82 -15.18 -14.97 16.63
CA GLY A 82 -14.52 -13.97 15.80
C GLY A 82 -15.03 -12.54 16.02
N ARG A 83 -14.20 -11.59 15.61
CA ARG A 83 -14.41 -10.14 15.67
C ARG A 83 -13.93 -9.49 14.38
N ILE A 84 -14.67 -8.51 13.89
CA ILE A 84 -14.10 -7.52 12.97
C ILE A 84 -13.93 -6.22 13.77
N ILE A 85 -12.68 -5.76 13.87
CA ILE A 85 -12.32 -4.59 14.67
C ILE A 85 -11.92 -3.47 13.73
N PHE A 86 -12.63 -2.35 13.78
CA PHE A 86 -12.31 -1.14 13.05
C PHE A 86 -11.56 -0.17 13.95
N LEU A 87 -10.39 0.27 13.52
CA LEU A 87 -9.59 1.32 14.15
C LEU A 87 -9.60 2.54 13.23
N THR A 88 -9.98 3.70 13.74
CA THR A 88 -10.06 4.92 12.93
C THR A 88 -9.32 6.06 13.60
N TYR A 89 -8.39 6.66 12.86
CA TYR A 89 -7.75 7.92 13.17
C TYR A 89 -8.24 8.99 12.19
N GLU A 90 -8.81 10.06 12.72
CA GLU A 90 -9.10 11.28 11.96
C GLU A 90 -8.26 12.43 12.53
N PRO A 91 -7.53 13.18 11.68
CA PRO A 91 -6.81 14.34 12.14
C PRO A 91 -7.80 15.40 12.67
N PRO A 92 -7.38 16.26 13.63
CA PRO A 92 -8.28 17.22 14.27
C PRO A 92 -9.02 18.16 13.32
N ASN A 93 -8.43 18.45 12.15
CA ASN A 93 -9.06 19.24 11.11
C ASN A 93 -9.28 18.40 9.84
N PRO A 94 -10.51 17.93 9.58
CA PRO A 94 -10.84 17.15 8.40
C PRO A 94 -10.55 17.87 7.07
N ALA A 95 -10.53 19.20 7.05
CA ALA A 95 -10.24 19.98 5.84
C ALA A 95 -8.77 19.86 5.38
N TYR A 96 -7.88 19.36 6.23
CA TYR A 96 -6.45 19.19 5.91
C TYR A 96 -6.10 17.78 5.46
N ILE A 97 -7.07 16.86 5.41
CA ILE A 97 -6.84 15.50 4.91
C ILE A 97 -6.47 15.57 3.42
N LEU A 98 -5.26 15.14 3.08
CA LEU A 98 -4.77 15.03 1.70
C LEU A 98 -4.78 13.59 1.20
N GLU A 99 -4.85 12.62 2.11
CA GLU A 99 -4.79 11.20 1.81
C GLU A 99 -5.49 10.38 2.89
N THR A 100 -6.14 9.30 2.47
CA THR A 100 -6.78 8.33 3.37
C THR A 100 -6.12 6.96 3.18
N VAL A 101 -5.45 6.46 4.20
CA VAL A 101 -4.82 5.12 4.20
C VAL A 101 -5.79 4.14 4.83
N MET A 102 -6.16 3.09 4.09
CA MET A 102 -7.19 2.14 4.49
C MET A 102 -6.63 0.72 4.46
N LEU A 103 -6.56 0.05 5.61
CA LEU A 103 -5.90 -1.25 5.78
C LEU A 103 -6.93 -2.33 6.14
N VAL A 104 -6.81 -3.51 5.54
CA VAL A 104 -7.56 -4.71 5.93
C VAL A 104 -6.57 -5.81 6.28
N GLY A 105 -6.57 -6.26 7.53
CA GLY A 105 -5.58 -7.22 8.04
C GLY A 105 -6.15 -8.62 8.23
N LYS A 106 -5.44 -9.64 7.74
CA LYS A 106 -5.73 -11.06 8.04
C LYS A 106 -5.39 -11.34 9.50
N GLY A 107 -6.40 -11.70 10.30
CA GLY A 107 -6.29 -11.93 11.74
C GLY A 107 -6.63 -13.36 12.15
N VAL A 108 -6.12 -14.37 11.45
CA VAL A 108 -6.43 -15.77 11.80
C VAL A 108 -5.63 -16.15 13.05
N THR A 109 -6.29 -16.14 14.21
CA THR A 109 -5.62 -16.30 15.52
C THR A 109 -5.05 -17.69 15.73
N TYR A 110 -5.65 -18.68 15.05
CA TYR A 110 -5.12 -20.02 14.90
C TYR A 110 -5.77 -20.68 13.69
N ASP A 111 -4.94 -21.17 12.78
CA ASP A 111 -5.41 -21.82 11.56
C ASP A 111 -5.24 -23.35 11.64
N THR A 112 -6.37 -24.05 11.80
CA THR A 112 -6.38 -25.52 11.74
C THR A 112 -6.51 -26.05 10.31
N GLY A 113 -6.91 -25.19 9.38
CA GLY A 113 -7.36 -25.52 8.02
C GLY A 113 -8.85 -25.85 7.90
N GLY A 114 -9.62 -25.86 8.98
CA GLY A 114 -11.04 -26.21 8.94
C GLY A 114 -11.24 -27.68 8.60
N THR A 115 -12.12 -28.00 7.66
CA THR A 115 -12.32 -29.39 7.19
C THR A 115 -11.18 -29.91 6.32
N ASP A 116 -10.49 -29.03 5.60
CA ASP A 116 -9.21 -29.28 4.92
C ASP A 116 -8.04 -29.21 5.93
N LEU A 117 -8.10 -30.10 6.92
CA LEU A 117 -7.28 -30.06 8.13
C LEU A 117 -5.77 -30.10 7.82
N LYS A 118 -5.00 -29.21 8.44
CA LYS A 118 -3.54 -29.27 8.45
C LYS A 118 -3.06 -30.52 9.20
N VAL A 119 -2.37 -31.41 8.49
CA VAL A 119 -1.81 -32.66 9.03
C VAL A 119 -0.28 -32.60 9.15
N GLU A 120 0.35 -33.67 9.65
CA GLU A 120 1.82 -33.85 9.67
C GLU A 120 2.56 -32.75 10.46
N GLY A 121 1.93 -32.19 11.50
CA GLY A 121 2.53 -31.14 12.33
C GLY A 121 2.53 -29.74 11.70
N LYS A 122 1.95 -29.57 10.50
CA LYS A 122 1.88 -28.28 9.78
C LYS A 122 1.02 -27.21 10.49
N MET A 123 0.26 -27.61 11.51
CA MET A 123 -0.51 -26.70 12.37
C MET A 123 0.36 -25.97 13.40
N PHE A 124 1.53 -26.53 13.75
CA PHE A 124 2.47 -25.87 14.64
C PHE A 124 2.95 -24.55 14.01
N GLY A 125 2.89 -23.45 14.77
CA GLY A 125 3.24 -22.12 14.29
C GLY A 125 2.10 -21.32 13.61
N MET A 126 0.93 -21.93 13.39
CA MET A 126 -0.24 -21.27 12.79
C MET A 126 -0.96 -20.30 13.73
N SER A 127 -0.47 -20.11 14.97
CA SER A 127 -0.87 -18.97 15.78
C SER A 127 -0.42 -17.65 15.16
N ARG A 128 0.58 -17.66 14.27
CA ARG A 128 1.14 -16.45 13.65
C ARG A 128 0.37 -16.00 12.40
N ASP A 129 -0.71 -16.69 12.08
CA ASP A 129 -1.54 -16.37 10.91
C ASP A 129 -2.45 -15.14 11.10
N LYS A 130 -2.24 -14.43 12.22
CA LYS A 130 -2.81 -13.12 12.57
C LYS A 130 -1.86 -11.95 12.36
N CYS A 131 -0.62 -12.18 11.89
CA CYS A 131 0.38 -11.13 11.75
C CYS A 131 -0.03 -10.03 10.77
N GLY A 132 -0.90 -10.31 9.80
CA GLY A 132 -1.46 -9.28 8.91
C GLY A 132 -2.28 -8.23 9.69
N ALA A 133 -3.21 -8.68 10.53
CA ALA A 133 -3.95 -7.81 11.44
C ALA A 133 -3.04 -7.13 12.49
N ALA A 134 -2.04 -7.85 13.01
CA ALA A 134 -1.08 -7.26 13.94
C ALA A 134 -0.28 -6.11 13.30
N ALA A 135 0.14 -6.26 12.04
CA ALA A 135 0.81 -5.21 11.28
C ALA A 135 -0.12 -3.99 11.05
N CYS A 136 -1.39 -4.20 10.72
CA CYS A 136 -2.35 -3.11 10.60
C CYS A 136 -2.56 -2.37 11.92
N ALA A 137 -2.71 -3.09 13.05
CA ALA A 137 -2.79 -2.48 14.37
C ALA A 137 -1.51 -1.71 14.74
N GLY A 138 -0.35 -2.26 14.38
CA GLY A 138 0.96 -1.62 14.56
C GLY A 138 1.08 -0.31 13.78
N PHE A 139 0.64 -0.29 12.52
CA PHE A 139 0.56 0.95 11.75
C PHE A 139 -0.35 1.98 12.42
N MET A 140 -1.52 1.57 12.94
CA MET A 140 -2.42 2.46 13.68
C MET A 140 -1.79 2.98 14.97
N GLN A 141 -0.95 2.19 15.65
CA GLN A 141 -0.19 2.67 16.79
C GLN A 141 0.86 3.71 16.39
N VAL A 142 1.55 3.54 15.26
CA VAL A 142 2.45 4.58 14.74
C VAL A 142 1.68 5.85 14.38
N VAL A 143 0.50 5.73 13.75
CA VAL A 143 -0.39 6.87 13.48
C VAL A 143 -0.80 7.57 14.78
N ASN A 144 -1.15 6.82 15.82
CA ASN A 144 -1.46 7.36 17.14
C ASN A 144 -0.29 8.14 17.73
N LEU A 145 0.94 7.64 17.62
CA LEU A 145 2.12 8.32 18.14
C LEU A 145 2.48 9.58 17.34
N LEU A 146 2.35 9.53 16.00
CA LEU A 146 2.77 10.61 15.12
C LEU A 146 1.71 11.71 14.95
N GLN A 147 0.43 11.38 15.10
CA GLN A 147 -0.70 12.29 14.91
C GLN A 147 -0.62 13.07 13.56
N PRO A 148 -0.53 12.36 12.42
CA PRO A 148 -0.29 12.99 11.13
C PRO A 148 -1.46 13.91 10.75
N PRO A 149 -1.25 15.23 10.59
CA PRO A 149 -2.34 16.20 10.43
C PRO A 149 -3.04 16.13 9.07
N THR A 150 -2.42 15.46 8.09
CA THR A 150 -2.90 15.40 6.70
C THR A 150 -3.30 13.99 6.26
N VAL A 151 -3.26 13.00 7.17
CA VAL A 151 -3.56 11.60 6.86
C VAL A 151 -4.67 11.10 7.75
N LYS A 152 -5.77 10.69 7.13
CA LYS A 152 -6.77 9.85 7.78
C LYS A 152 -6.33 8.39 7.65
N ALA A 153 -6.43 7.62 8.72
CA ALA A 153 -6.10 6.20 8.68
C ALA A 153 -7.27 5.37 9.22
N VAL A 154 -7.63 4.31 8.49
CA VAL A 154 -8.68 3.37 8.88
C VAL A 154 -8.14 1.96 8.73
N ALA A 155 -8.27 1.11 9.75
CA ALA A 155 -7.89 -0.29 9.68
C ALA A 155 -9.08 -1.19 10.06
N ALA A 156 -9.33 -2.24 9.28
CA ALA A 156 -10.26 -3.32 9.59
C ALA A 156 -9.47 -4.60 9.86
N LEU A 157 -9.52 -5.09 11.09
CA LEU A 157 -8.84 -6.30 11.53
C LEU A 157 -9.83 -7.45 11.53
N CYS A 158 -9.64 -8.41 10.63
CA CYS A 158 -10.54 -9.57 10.51
C CYS A 158 -10.02 -10.69 11.42
N VAL A 159 -10.45 -10.70 12.68
CA VAL A 159 -9.89 -11.57 13.72
C VAL A 159 -10.76 -12.80 13.94
N VAL A 160 -10.29 -13.98 13.55
CA VAL A 160 -11.08 -15.22 13.60
C VAL A 160 -10.19 -16.42 13.90
N ARG A 161 -10.79 -17.52 14.36
CA ARG A 161 -10.12 -18.81 14.43
C ARG A 161 -10.71 -19.73 13.36
N ASN A 162 -9.88 -20.26 12.46
CA ASN A 162 -10.33 -21.26 11.48
C ASN A 162 -10.36 -22.63 12.17
N SER A 163 -11.50 -22.96 12.77
CA SER A 163 -11.70 -24.18 13.59
C SER A 163 -12.41 -25.29 12.81
N ILE A 164 -12.09 -26.53 13.17
CA ILE A 164 -12.86 -27.72 12.78
C ILE A 164 -13.93 -28.04 13.84
N GLY A 165 -15.16 -28.34 13.41
CA GLY A 165 -16.27 -28.71 14.28
C GLY A 165 -17.54 -29.05 13.50
N GLU A 166 -18.63 -29.35 14.21
CA GLU A 166 -19.92 -29.72 13.61
C GLU A 166 -20.50 -28.65 12.67
N ASN A 167 -20.16 -27.39 12.94
CA ASN A 167 -20.62 -26.23 12.18
C ASN A 167 -19.55 -25.70 11.23
N SER A 168 -18.49 -26.44 10.91
CA SER A 168 -17.53 -26.00 9.89
C SER A 168 -18.21 -25.83 8.53
N TYR A 169 -17.77 -24.82 7.80
CA TYR A 169 -18.00 -24.74 6.36
C TYR A 169 -17.17 -25.82 5.66
N VAL A 170 -17.57 -26.21 4.46
CA VAL A 170 -16.94 -27.32 3.71
C VAL A 170 -16.58 -26.92 2.28
N ALA A 171 -15.64 -27.64 1.68
CA ALA A 171 -15.45 -27.58 0.24
C ALA A 171 -16.76 -27.93 -0.50
N ASP A 172 -16.93 -27.37 -1.69
CA ASP A 172 -18.14 -27.34 -2.52
C ASP A 172 -19.29 -26.44 -2.04
N GLU A 173 -19.24 -25.91 -0.82
CA GLU A 173 -20.24 -24.93 -0.34
C GLU A 173 -20.15 -23.63 -1.16
N VAL A 174 -21.29 -23.00 -1.42
CA VAL A 174 -21.36 -21.68 -2.10
C VAL A 174 -21.83 -20.64 -1.10
N ILE A 175 -20.97 -19.68 -0.83
CA ILE A 175 -21.27 -18.56 0.07
C ILE A 175 -21.48 -17.31 -0.76
N THR A 176 -22.59 -16.61 -0.53
CA THR A 176 -22.83 -15.32 -1.18
C THR A 176 -22.13 -14.24 -0.38
N ALA A 177 -21.13 -13.61 -0.98
CA ALA A 177 -20.39 -12.49 -0.41
C ALA A 177 -21.28 -11.26 -0.26
N LYS A 178 -20.87 -10.29 0.58
CA LYS A 178 -21.58 -9.01 0.72
C LYS A 178 -21.66 -8.21 -0.58
N SER A 179 -20.70 -8.42 -1.48
CA SER A 179 -20.71 -7.86 -2.83
C SER A 179 -21.79 -8.43 -3.76
N GLY A 180 -22.47 -9.50 -3.33
CA GLY A 180 -23.42 -10.29 -4.11
C GLY A 180 -22.76 -11.43 -4.91
N ALA A 181 -21.43 -11.53 -4.94
CA ALA A 181 -20.73 -12.60 -5.64
C ALA A 181 -20.91 -13.95 -4.92
N ARG A 182 -21.26 -15.00 -5.67
CA ARG A 182 -21.39 -16.37 -5.14
C ARG A 182 -20.04 -17.08 -5.22
N VAL A 183 -19.41 -17.29 -4.08
CA VAL A 183 -18.08 -17.89 -3.94
C VAL A 183 -18.20 -19.38 -3.67
N ARG A 184 -17.70 -20.21 -4.59
CA ARG A 184 -17.52 -21.65 -4.37
C ARG A 184 -16.27 -21.86 -3.51
N VAL A 185 -16.46 -22.38 -2.31
CA VAL A 185 -15.38 -22.82 -1.43
C VAL A 185 -14.79 -24.11 -2.00
N THR A 186 -13.48 -24.14 -2.14
CA THR A 186 -12.73 -25.24 -2.75
C THR A 186 -11.72 -25.85 -1.80
N ASN A 187 -11.30 -25.08 -0.79
CA ASN A 187 -10.38 -25.51 0.25
C ASN A 187 -10.57 -24.59 1.49
N THR A 188 -10.90 -25.17 2.64
CA THR A 188 -11.15 -24.42 3.88
C THR A 188 -9.87 -23.96 4.60
N ASP A 189 -8.68 -24.38 4.12
CA ASP A 189 -7.36 -23.89 4.53
C ASP A 189 -6.97 -22.59 3.80
N GLU A 190 -7.74 -22.20 2.78
CA GLU A 190 -7.58 -20.96 2.02
C GLU A 190 -8.53 -19.87 2.55
N ASP A 191 -8.57 -19.71 3.87
CA ASP A 191 -9.52 -18.88 4.62
C ASP A 191 -9.17 -17.39 4.61
N GLY A 192 -7.87 -17.05 4.56
CA GLY A 192 -7.38 -15.70 4.77
C GLY A 192 -7.97 -14.64 3.84
N HIS A 193 -8.19 -14.97 2.57
CA HIS A 193 -8.83 -14.05 1.63
C HIS A 193 -10.37 -14.06 1.71
N LEU A 194 -10.99 -15.14 2.20
CA LEU A 194 -12.44 -15.15 2.49
C LEU A 194 -12.77 -14.16 3.61
N ILE A 195 -12.05 -14.23 4.73
CA ILE A 195 -12.35 -13.43 5.93
C ILE A 195 -12.18 -11.92 5.70
N MET A 196 -11.34 -11.54 4.73
CA MET A 196 -11.07 -10.15 4.40
C MET A 196 -11.95 -9.59 3.29
N ALA A 197 -12.56 -10.43 2.45
CA ALA A 197 -13.25 -9.96 1.23
C ALA A 197 -14.44 -9.04 1.52
N ASP A 198 -15.28 -9.38 2.50
CA ASP A 198 -16.43 -8.55 2.87
C ASP A 198 -16.02 -7.29 3.66
N ALA A 199 -14.99 -7.39 4.50
CA ALA A 199 -14.41 -6.22 5.15
C ALA A 199 -13.81 -5.25 4.12
N LEU A 200 -13.14 -5.79 3.08
CA LEU A 200 -12.63 -5.01 1.97
C LEU A 200 -13.75 -4.40 1.11
N TYR A 201 -14.87 -5.10 0.93
CA TYR A 201 -16.07 -4.53 0.32
C TYR A 201 -16.55 -3.29 1.10
N HIS A 202 -16.69 -3.41 2.43
CA HIS A 202 -17.10 -2.30 3.29
C HIS A 202 -16.10 -1.13 3.22
N MET A 203 -14.80 -1.42 3.30
CA MET A 203 -13.74 -0.40 3.22
C MET A 203 -13.71 0.29 1.85
N LYS A 204 -14.01 -0.43 0.76
CA LYS A 204 -14.14 0.12 -0.58
C LYS A 204 -15.35 1.08 -0.67
N GLU A 205 -16.49 0.77 -0.07
CA GLU A 205 -17.63 1.70 -0.02
C GLU A 205 -17.26 3.01 0.72
N MET A 206 -16.55 2.91 1.84
CA MET A 206 -16.04 4.08 2.57
C MET A 206 -14.99 4.86 1.75
N ALA A 207 -14.14 4.16 0.99
CA ALA A 207 -13.12 4.78 0.15
C ALA A 207 -13.73 5.71 -0.93
N LEU A 208 -14.88 5.35 -1.50
CA LEU A 208 -15.54 6.16 -2.53
C LEU A 208 -15.93 7.57 -2.05
N CYS A 209 -16.07 7.76 -0.73
CA CYS A 209 -16.37 9.05 -0.11
C CYS A 209 -15.16 9.68 0.59
N SER A 210 -13.97 9.10 0.44
CA SER A 210 -12.75 9.53 1.14
C SER A 210 -11.82 10.35 0.22
N VAL A 211 -10.99 11.21 0.83
CA VAL A 211 -10.01 12.01 0.07
C VAL A 211 -8.82 11.14 -0.30
N ASN A 212 -8.55 11.00 -1.61
CA ASN A 212 -7.41 10.27 -2.17
C ASN A 212 -7.15 8.91 -1.47
N PRO A 213 -8.13 8.00 -1.44
CA PRO A 213 -8.03 6.77 -0.69
C PRO A 213 -7.03 5.80 -1.30
N HIS A 214 -6.31 5.07 -0.45
CA HIS A 214 -5.53 3.90 -0.85
C HIS A 214 -5.90 2.72 0.05
N LEU A 215 -6.42 1.67 -0.58
CA LEU A 215 -6.82 0.43 0.09
C LEU A 215 -5.66 -0.57 0.08
N PHE A 216 -5.42 -1.18 1.23
CA PHE A 216 -4.41 -2.20 1.44
C PHE A 216 -5.05 -3.44 2.04
N THR A 217 -4.60 -4.61 1.61
CA THR A 217 -4.74 -5.83 2.40
C THR A 217 -3.37 -6.31 2.84
N VAL A 218 -3.22 -6.68 4.11
CA VAL A 218 -1.96 -7.16 4.70
C VAL A 218 -2.22 -8.53 5.31
N ALA A 219 -1.50 -9.55 4.85
CA ALA A 219 -1.78 -10.91 5.24
C ALA A 219 -0.55 -11.81 5.23
N THR A 220 -0.48 -12.73 6.18
CA THR A 220 0.29 -13.97 6.07
C THR A 220 -0.45 -14.90 5.12
N MET A 221 -0.43 -14.59 3.83
CA MET A 221 -1.41 -15.15 2.90
C MET A 221 -0.97 -16.51 2.39
N THR A 222 0.22 -16.63 1.80
CA THR A 222 0.61 -17.87 1.12
C THR A 222 2.03 -18.31 1.44
N ALA A 223 2.17 -19.60 1.73
CA ALA A 223 3.49 -20.25 1.76
C ALA A 223 4.19 -20.26 0.39
N HIS A 224 3.48 -19.93 -0.70
CA HIS A 224 4.09 -19.72 -2.01
C HIS A 224 4.98 -18.46 -2.04
N ALA A 225 4.71 -17.45 -1.20
CA ALA A 225 5.52 -16.23 -1.14
C ALA A 225 6.98 -16.53 -0.75
N ILE A 226 7.20 -17.26 0.34
CA ILE A 226 8.56 -17.62 0.79
C ILE A 226 9.31 -18.48 -0.23
N LEU A 227 8.60 -19.34 -0.98
CA LEU A 227 9.22 -20.12 -2.06
C LEU A 227 9.63 -19.25 -3.25
N ALA A 228 8.93 -18.14 -3.49
CA ALA A 228 9.17 -17.26 -4.62
C ALA A 228 10.29 -16.24 -4.36
N VAL A 229 10.35 -15.66 -3.16
CA VAL A 229 11.27 -14.55 -2.85
C VAL A 229 12.27 -14.84 -1.73
N GLY A 230 12.19 -16.00 -1.08
CA GLY A 230 12.99 -16.32 0.10
C GLY A 230 12.45 -15.67 1.39
N PRO A 231 13.11 -15.92 2.53
CA PRO A 231 12.70 -15.35 3.82
C PRO A 231 13.10 -13.88 3.95
N GLY A 232 12.31 -13.10 4.69
CA GLY A 232 12.61 -11.71 5.04
C GLY A 232 12.19 -10.66 4.01
N TYR A 233 11.35 -11.01 3.02
CA TYR A 233 10.88 -10.09 1.99
C TYR A 233 9.35 -10.12 1.87
N SER A 234 8.70 -8.96 2.00
CA SER A 234 7.25 -8.83 1.78
C SER A 234 6.99 -8.85 0.28
N ILE A 235 5.90 -9.48 -0.18
CA ILE A 235 5.50 -9.33 -1.58
C ILE A 235 4.43 -8.25 -1.69
N VAL A 236 4.69 -7.21 -2.49
CA VAL A 236 3.70 -6.16 -2.80
C VAL A 236 3.13 -6.36 -4.20
N MET A 237 1.81 -6.24 -4.31
CA MET A 237 1.05 -6.39 -5.56
C MET A 237 0.02 -5.27 -5.70
N ASP A 238 0.26 -4.36 -6.62
CA ASP A 238 -0.66 -3.28 -6.95
C ASP A 238 -1.74 -3.71 -7.96
N ASN A 239 -2.94 -3.17 -7.80
CA ASN A 239 -3.91 -3.11 -8.90
C ASN A 239 -3.46 -2.10 -9.97
N ALA A 240 -4.20 -2.02 -11.08
CA ALA A 240 -3.85 -1.13 -12.17
C ALA A 240 -3.77 0.35 -11.74
N VAL A 241 -4.63 0.81 -10.82
CA VAL A 241 -4.71 2.21 -10.37
C VAL A 241 -3.53 2.57 -9.47
N ALA A 242 -3.21 1.73 -8.48
CA ALA A 242 -2.06 1.91 -7.61
C ALA A 242 -0.73 1.86 -8.39
N ARG A 243 -0.66 1.01 -9.42
CA ARG A 243 0.51 0.94 -10.31
C ARG A 243 0.73 2.22 -11.12
N LEU A 244 -0.32 2.93 -11.53
CA LEU A 244 -0.18 4.19 -12.26
C LEU A 244 0.52 5.27 -11.44
N VAL A 245 0.46 5.17 -10.11
CA VAL A 245 1.15 6.08 -9.18
C VAL A 245 2.42 5.46 -8.58
N SER A 246 2.89 4.33 -9.13
CA SER A 246 4.10 3.61 -8.72
C SER A 246 4.16 3.32 -7.22
N ASN A 247 3.05 2.85 -6.65
CA ASN A 247 2.99 2.60 -5.20
C ASN A 247 3.94 1.47 -4.77
N ALA A 248 3.93 0.33 -5.47
CA ALA A 248 4.81 -0.79 -5.16
C ALA A 248 6.29 -0.38 -5.16
N GLU A 249 6.72 0.45 -6.11
CA GLU A 249 8.08 0.98 -6.18
C GLU A 249 8.40 1.93 -5.02
N LYS A 250 7.45 2.77 -4.59
CA LYS A 250 7.61 3.63 -3.40
C LYS A 250 7.76 2.81 -2.12
N LEU A 251 6.95 1.76 -1.97
CA LEU A 251 7.03 0.85 -0.83
C LEU A 251 8.35 0.06 -0.82
N GLN A 252 8.81 -0.40 -1.97
CA GLN A 252 10.11 -1.07 -2.09
C GLN A 252 11.25 -0.13 -1.66
N ALA A 253 11.30 1.10 -2.19
CA ALA A 253 12.33 2.07 -1.80
C ALA A 253 12.25 2.47 -0.31
N SER A 254 11.04 2.60 0.23
CA SER A 254 10.81 2.85 1.66
C SER A 254 11.30 1.69 2.51
N GLY A 255 11.00 0.47 2.09
CA GLY A 255 11.42 -0.77 2.74
C GLY A 255 12.93 -0.94 2.77
N GLU A 256 13.60 -0.70 1.64
CA GLU A 256 15.07 -0.70 1.57
C GLU A 256 15.69 0.32 2.54
N THR A 257 15.08 1.51 2.65
CA THR A 257 15.57 2.56 3.54
C THR A 257 15.38 2.20 5.02
N MET A 258 14.26 1.56 5.36
CA MET A 258 13.87 1.26 6.74
C MET A 258 14.31 -0.12 7.23
N GLY A 259 14.91 -0.95 6.37
CA GLY A 259 15.23 -2.35 6.70
C GLY A 259 14.00 -3.26 6.77
N ASP A 260 12.97 -2.95 5.99
CA ASP A 260 11.69 -3.65 5.90
C ASP A 260 11.37 -3.94 4.42
N PRO A 261 12.16 -4.79 3.75
CA PRO A 261 12.22 -4.84 2.29
C PRO A 261 11.02 -5.55 1.65
N PHE A 262 10.77 -5.17 0.40
CA PHE A 262 9.71 -5.72 -0.45
C PHE A 262 10.26 -6.23 -1.78
N GLU A 263 9.64 -7.29 -2.26
CA GLU A 263 9.68 -7.73 -3.64
C GLU A 263 8.37 -7.40 -4.35
N ILE A 264 8.47 -6.89 -5.58
CA ILE A 264 7.30 -6.48 -6.36
C ILE A 264 6.84 -7.66 -7.22
N SER A 265 5.61 -8.11 -6.99
CA SER A 265 4.94 -9.07 -7.86
C SER A 265 3.79 -8.41 -8.63
N ARG A 266 3.34 -9.07 -9.70
CA ARG A 266 2.30 -8.53 -10.59
C ARG A 266 1.15 -9.51 -10.72
N ILE A 267 -0.05 -9.00 -10.42
CA ILE A 267 -1.32 -9.64 -10.77
C ILE A 267 -1.51 -9.51 -12.28
N ARG A 268 -1.99 -10.57 -12.91
CA ARG A 268 -2.18 -10.70 -14.35
C ARG A 268 -3.54 -11.30 -14.67
N ARG A 269 -3.90 -11.29 -15.95
CA ARG A 269 -5.21 -11.74 -16.44
C ARG A 269 -5.49 -13.19 -16.03
N GLU A 270 -4.49 -14.06 -16.10
CA GLU A 270 -4.59 -15.47 -15.72
C GLU A 270 -4.98 -15.68 -14.26
N ASP A 271 -4.58 -14.78 -13.35
CA ASP A 271 -4.97 -14.86 -11.93
C ASP A 271 -6.48 -14.63 -11.79
N PHE A 272 -7.06 -13.70 -12.56
CA PHE A 272 -8.51 -13.48 -12.57
C PHE A 272 -9.27 -14.61 -13.26
N HIS A 273 -8.79 -15.10 -14.41
CA HIS A 273 -9.42 -16.22 -15.12
C HIS A 273 -9.45 -17.49 -14.27
N PHE A 274 -8.44 -17.70 -13.42
CA PHE A 274 -8.41 -18.84 -12.50
C PHE A 274 -9.63 -18.87 -11.56
N HIS A 275 -10.05 -17.68 -11.11
CA HIS A 275 -11.16 -17.49 -10.16
C HIS A 275 -12.53 -17.38 -10.83
N GLU A 276 -12.66 -17.52 -12.14
CA GLU A 276 -13.97 -17.53 -12.79
C GLU A 276 -14.81 -18.74 -12.34
N GLY A 277 -16.10 -18.51 -12.12
CA GLY A 277 -17.08 -19.57 -11.83
C GLY A 277 -17.03 -20.70 -12.85
N ARG A 278 -17.19 -21.93 -12.37
CA ARG A 278 -17.05 -23.15 -13.18
C ARG A 278 -18.34 -23.93 -13.31
N THR A 279 -19.31 -23.67 -12.45
CA THR A 279 -20.57 -24.41 -12.40
C THR A 279 -21.75 -23.46 -12.31
N GLU A 280 -22.93 -23.96 -12.65
CA GLU A 280 -24.15 -23.21 -12.40
C GLU A 280 -24.28 -22.96 -10.89
N GLY A 281 -24.42 -21.69 -10.50
CA GLY A 281 -24.55 -21.33 -9.09
C GLY A 281 -23.36 -20.60 -8.50
N ASP A 282 -22.17 -20.65 -9.11
CA ASP A 282 -21.00 -19.91 -8.66
C ASP A 282 -20.57 -18.83 -9.65
N ASP A 283 -20.06 -17.72 -9.09
CA ASP A 283 -19.49 -16.60 -9.84
C ASP A 283 -17.97 -16.56 -9.67
N ILE A 284 -17.49 -17.00 -8.49
CA ILE A 284 -16.07 -17.00 -8.11
C ILE A 284 -15.65 -18.37 -7.61
N TYR A 285 -14.58 -18.92 -8.18
CA TYR A 285 -13.89 -20.11 -7.69
C TYR A 285 -12.81 -19.69 -6.68
N GLN A 286 -12.91 -20.14 -5.42
CA GLN A 286 -12.08 -19.61 -4.32
C GLN A 286 -10.57 -19.78 -4.55
N ALA A 287 -10.08 -21.01 -4.66
CA ALA A 287 -8.64 -21.30 -4.66
C ALA A 287 -8.32 -22.63 -5.35
N PRO A 288 -7.04 -22.96 -5.61
CA PRO A 288 -6.67 -24.30 -6.06
C PRO A 288 -7.05 -25.34 -4.97
N PRO A 289 -7.70 -26.48 -5.31
CA PRO A 289 -8.09 -27.49 -4.31
C PRO A 289 -6.91 -28.02 -3.49
N GLY A 290 -5.73 -28.16 -4.10
CA GLY A 290 -4.49 -28.56 -3.41
C GLY A 290 -3.81 -27.44 -2.61
N GLY A 291 -4.44 -26.28 -2.46
CA GLY A 291 -3.90 -25.08 -1.84
C GLY A 291 -2.99 -24.26 -2.77
N SER A 292 -2.78 -23.00 -2.41
CA SER A 292 -2.03 -22.02 -3.18
C SER A 292 -0.52 -22.23 -3.08
N LYS A 293 -0.02 -22.95 -2.06
CA LYS A 293 1.43 -23.14 -1.82
C LYS A 293 2.20 -23.69 -3.02
N MET A 294 1.67 -24.73 -3.66
CA MET A 294 2.31 -25.42 -4.79
C MET A 294 1.68 -25.07 -6.13
N ALA A 295 0.73 -24.13 -6.13
CA ALA A 295 0.06 -23.70 -7.34
C ALA A 295 0.94 -22.74 -8.15
N ASN A 296 0.82 -22.81 -9.47
CA ASN A 296 1.34 -21.75 -10.33
C ASN A 296 0.72 -20.42 -9.91
N ARG A 297 1.57 -19.41 -9.71
CA ARG A 297 1.13 -18.05 -9.32
C ARG A 297 0.40 -18.02 -7.97
N GLY A 298 0.80 -18.89 -7.05
CA GLY A 298 0.13 -19.11 -5.77
C GLY A 298 -0.09 -17.85 -4.92
N HIS A 299 0.90 -16.96 -4.84
CA HIS A 299 0.78 -15.73 -4.04
C HIS A 299 -0.03 -14.62 -4.74
N GLN A 300 -0.23 -14.72 -6.05
CA GLN A 300 -1.01 -13.74 -6.81
C GLN A 300 -2.52 -14.03 -6.75
N ASN A 301 -2.91 -15.32 -6.72
CA ASN A 301 -4.30 -15.74 -6.73
C ASN A 301 -5.15 -15.05 -5.63
N PRO A 302 -4.75 -15.05 -4.34
CA PRO A 302 -5.55 -14.38 -3.30
C PRO A 302 -5.80 -12.90 -3.56
N SER A 303 -4.87 -12.20 -4.21
CA SER A 303 -5.05 -10.80 -4.57
C SER A 303 -6.12 -10.63 -5.66
N ALA A 304 -6.11 -11.48 -6.68
CA ALA A 304 -7.16 -11.50 -7.71
C ALA A 304 -8.53 -11.85 -7.12
N PHE A 305 -8.58 -12.87 -6.23
CA PHE A 305 -9.79 -13.20 -5.48
C PHE A 305 -10.32 -12.00 -4.71
N LEU A 306 -9.49 -11.30 -3.93
CA LEU A 306 -9.91 -10.15 -3.12
C LEU A 306 -10.46 -9.01 -3.99
N ILE A 307 -9.87 -8.77 -5.17
CA ILE A 307 -10.36 -7.77 -6.12
C ILE A 307 -11.74 -8.15 -6.66
N MET A 308 -11.96 -9.43 -6.98
CA MET A 308 -13.24 -9.94 -7.50
C MET A 308 -14.31 -9.98 -6.40
N GLY A 309 -14.01 -10.61 -5.26
CA GLY A 309 -14.93 -10.83 -4.14
C GLY A 309 -15.38 -9.55 -3.46
N SER A 310 -14.53 -8.51 -3.38
CA SER A 310 -14.91 -7.19 -2.84
C SER A 310 -15.60 -6.28 -3.86
N GLY A 311 -15.62 -6.66 -5.14
CA GLY A 311 -16.12 -5.82 -6.23
C GLY A 311 -15.18 -4.66 -6.63
N LEU A 312 -13.95 -4.62 -6.11
CA LEU A 312 -12.92 -3.65 -6.51
C LEU A 312 -12.62 -3.67 -8.02
N GLY A 313 -12.88 -4.79 -8.71
CA GLY A 313 -12.77 -4.88 -10.17
C GLY A 313 -13.60 -3.83 -10.93
N LYS A 314 -14.67 -3.31 -10.33
CA LYS A 314 -15.51 -2.23 -10.89
C LYS A 314 -14.84 -0.84 -10.80
N HIS A 315 -13.76 -0.72 -10.03
CA HIS A 315 -13.04 0.52 -9.74
C HIS A 315 -11.61 0.53 -10.32
N GLY A 316 -11.42 -0.15 -11.46
CA GLY A 316 -10.16 -0.17 -12.19
C GLY A 316 -9.80 1.17 -12.86
N ALA A 317 -8.65 1.21 -13.53
CA ALA A 317 -8.09 2.43 -14.12
C ALA A 317 -8.99 3.11 -15.17
N CYS A 318 -9.88 2.36 -15.83
CA CYS A 318 -10.83 2.88 -16.82
C CYS A 318 -12.22 3.14 -16.24
N SER A 319 -12.41 3.03 -14.92
CA SER A 319 -13.71 3.27 -14.28
C SER A 319 -13.96 4.76 -14.02
N CYS A 320 -15.22 5.12 -13.78
CA CYS A 320 -15.60 6.49 -13.39
C CYS A 320 -15.13 6.86 -11.97
N SER A 321 -14.83 5.86 -11.13
CA SER A 321 -14.40 6.03 -9.74
C SER A 321 -13.23 5.09 -9.44
N PRO A 322 -12.03 5.36 -10.00
CA PRO A 322 -10.87 4.49 -9.84
C PRO A 322 -10.37 4.50 -8.39
N LEU A 323 -10.11 3.32 -7.83
CA LEU A 323 -9.59 3.16 -6.47
C LEU A 323 -8.22 2.48 -6.48
N LYS A 324 -7.26 3.06 -5.76
CA LYS A 324 -5.94 2.45 -5.52
C LYS A 324 -6.11 1.26 -4.57
N TYR A 325 -5.62 0.10 -4.98
CA TYR A 325 -5.59 -1.10 -4.14
C TYR A 325 -4.24 -1.80 -4.24
N THR A 326 -3.73 -2.26 -3.10
CA THR A 326 -2.48 -2.99 -2.99
C THR A 326 -2.63 -4.17 -2.02
N HIS A 327 -2.25 -5.37 -2.45
CA HIS A 327 -2.13 -6.53 -1.58
C HIS A 327 -0.68 -6.71 -1.13
N ILE A 328 -0.48 -6.99 0.15
CA ILE A 328 0.82 -7.27 0.75
C ILE A 328 0.79 -8.67 1.39
N ASP A 329 1.56 -9.60 0.83
CA ASP A 329 1.78 -10.92 1.41
C ASP A 329 3.08 -10.90 2.24
N ILE A 330 2.92 -10.99 3.56
CA ILE A 330 4.01 -10.95 4.54
C ILE A 330 4.41 -12.34 5.03
N PHE A 331 3.91 -13.43 4.42
CA PHE A 331 4.22 -14.79 4.90
C PHE A 331 5.73 -15.05 4.96
N ALA A 332 6.48 -14.55 3.97
CA ALA A 332 7.93 -14.68 3.91
C ALA A 332 8.69 -13.95 5.04
N HIS A 333 8.05 -13.01 5.76
CA HIS A 333 8.62 -12.37 6.95
C HIS A 333 8.40 -13.14 8.25
N LEU A 334 7.60 -14.21 8.24
CA LEU A 334 7.44 -15.02 9.43
C LEU A 334 8.76 -15.75 9.71
N PRO A 335 9.37 -15.53 10.90
CA PRO A 335 10.65 -16.12 11.20
C PRO A 335 10.52 -17.64 11.38
N ASP A 336 11.59 -18.36 11.03
CA ASP A 336 11.73 -19.80 11.21
C ASP A 336 13.09 -20.06 11.89
N PRO A 337 13.15 -20.71 13.07
CA PRO A 337 12.12 -21.47 13.78
C PRO A 337 11.00 -20.63 14.44
N HIS A 338 9.82 -21.24 14.61
CA HIS A 338 8.59 -20.56 15.00
C HIS A 338 8.56 -19.87 16.38
N HIS A 339 9.55 -20.15 17.24
CA HIS A 339 9.68 -19.51 18.55
C HIS A 339 10.31 -18.12 18.49
N LEU A 340 10.82 -17.70 17.32
CA LEU A 340 11.36 -16.36 17.13
C LEU A 340 10.22 -15.33 17.09
N PRO A 341 10.40 -14.17 17.74
CA PRO A 341 9.41 -13.10 17.75
C PRO A 341 9.20 -12.55 16.34
N TYR A 342 7.94 -12.25 16.01
CA TYR A 342 7.62 -11.58 14.76
C TYR A 342 8.13 -10.13 14.78
N SER A 343 8.74 -9.69 13.69
CA SER A 343 9.45 -8.41 13.57
C SER A 343 8.56 -7.20 13.25
N GLY A 344 7.26 -7.38 13.02
CA GLY A 344 6.31 -6.29 12.78
C GLY A 344 6.27 -5.77 11.34
N ASN A 345 6.86 -6.48 10.37
CA ASN A 345 6.86 -6.08 8.95
C ASN A 345 5.45 -6.15 8.33
N PRO A 346 4.93 -5.09 7.66
CA PRO A 346 5.71 -4.03 7.03
C PRO A 346 5.46 -2.64 7.64
N VAL A 347 5.31 -2.56 8.97
CA VAL A 347 4.87 -1.33 9.65
C VAL A 347 5.83 -0.16 9.39
N LEU A 348 7.15 -0.41 9.41
CA LEU A 348 8.13 0.66 9.22
C LEU A 348 8.11 1.19 7.79
N ALA A 349 8.07 0.30 6.80
CA ALA A 349 8.00 0.72 5.41
C ALA A 349 6.71 1.48 5.10
N LEU A 350 5.56 1.01 5.60
CA LEU A 350 4.28 1.69 5.45
C LEU A 350 4.29 3.06 6.12
N ALA A 351 4.74 3.13 7.38
CA ALA A 351 4.81 4.39 8.13
C ALA A 351 5.75 5.39 7.44
N TYR A 352 6.91 4.94 6.98
CA TYR A 352 7.83 5.79 6.26
C TYR A 352 7.21 6.30 4.96
N CYS A 353 6.65 5.43 4.14
CA CYS A 353 6.06 5.79 2.85
C CYS A 353 4.87 6.75 2.98
N TYR A 354 3.98 6.54 3.97
CA TYR A 354 2.69 7.23 4.04
C TYR A 354 2.60 8.33 5.09
N LEU A 355 3.44 8.29 6.13
CA LEU A 355 3.37 9.25 7.24
C LEU A 355 4.57 10.19 7.30
N ILE A 356 5.73 9.78 6.75
CA ILE A 356 7.00 10.51 6.91
C ILE A 356 7.52 11.06 5.58
N GLN A 357 7.66 10.21 4.56
CA GLN A 357 8.33 10.54 3.31
C GLN A 357 7.48 11.48 2.43
N GLY A 358 8.08 12.58 1.95
CA GLY A 358 7.43 13.55 1.07
C GLY A 358 6.32 14.39 1.71
N LYS A 359 6.09 14.22 3.01
CA LYS A 359 5.27 15.07 3.86
C LYS A 359 6.25 15.70 4.84
N CYS A 360 6.91 16.78 4.41
CA CYS A 360 7.81 17.53 5.29
C CYS A 360 7.06 17.90 6.57
N LEU A 361 7.28 17.14 7.64
CA LEU A 361 6.89 17.49 8.99
C LEU A 361 7.96 18.43 9.51
N THR A 362 8.04 19.63 8.94
CA THR A 362 8.90 20.69 9.45
C THR A 362 8.18 21.34 10.62
N VAL A 363 8.70 21.15 11.83
CA VAL A 363 8.20 21.83 13.04
C VAL A 363 8.52 23.33 12.90
N ARG A 364 7.50 24.13 12.61
CA ARG A 364 7.59 25.60 12.56
C ARG A 364 7.53 26.16 13.99
N ASN A 365 8.68 26.41 14.61
CA ASN A 365 8.79 26.94 15.98
C ASN A 365 8.28 28.39 16.13
N ASP A 366 7.96 29.06 15.04
CA ASP A 366 7.47 30.44 14.97
C ASP A 366 5.93 30.55 14.98
N LEU A 367 5.21 29.42 14.97
CA LEU A 367 3.75 29.36 15.01
C LEU A 367 3.23 28.83 16.35
N PRO A 368 2.00 29.23 16.78
CA PRO A 368 1.33 28.64 17.94
C PRO A 368 1.25 27.12 17.81
N PHE A 369 1.33 26.39 18.93
CA PHE A 369 1.45 24.92 19.01
C PHE A 369 0.44 24.16 18.12
N GLU A 370 -0.77 24.68 17.97
CA GLU A 370 -1.86 24.11 17.16
C GLU A 370 -1.65 24.21 15.63
N MET A 371 -0.65 24.97 15.16
CA MET A 371 -0.37 25.21 13.74
C MET A 371 1.07 24.84 13.32
N GLN A 372 1.81 24.11 14.16
CA GLN A 372 3.24 23.83 13.92
C GLN A 372 3.52 22.78 12.86
N TYR A 373 2.49 22.18 12.26
CA TYR A 373 2.62 21.21 11.18
C TYR A 373 2.11 21.80 9.87
N VAL A 374 3.03 22.32 9.05
CA VAL A 374 2.73 22.78 7.70
C VAL A 374 3.39 21.83 6.72
N CYS A 375 2.62 21.29 5.77
CA CYS A 375 3.13 20.49 4.67
C CYS A 375 3.95 21.38 3.74
N GLU A 376 5.29 21.31 3.81
CA GLU A 376 6.10 21.67 2.65
C GLU A 376 5.88 20.55 1.63
N MET A 377 5.06 20.82 0.61
CA MET A 377 5.16 20.08 -0.63
C MET A 377 6.61 20.24 -1.11
N ASP A 378 7.39 19.17 -1.08
CA ASP A 378 8.72 19.09 -1.67
C ASP A 378 8.64 19.20 -3.21
N CYS A 379 8.24 20.37 -3.72
CA CYS A 379 8.95 20.91 -4.85
C CYS A 379 10.28 21.41 -4.30
N LYS A 380 11.35 20.63 -4.44
CA LYS A 380 12.69 21.21 -4.37
C LYS A 380 12.65 22.49 -5.22
N PRO A 381 13.01 23.68 -4.70
CA PRO A 381 13.28 24.79 -5.60
C PRO A 381 14.38 24.28 -6.51
N VAL A 382 14.05 24.05 -7.77
CA VAL A 382 15.08 24.08 -8.80
C VAL A 382 15.56 25.52 -8.71
N CYS A 383 16.71 25.73 -8.07
CA CYS A 383 17.49 26.92 -8.31
C CYS A 383 17.82 26.88 -9.80
N LEU A 384 16.91 27.39 -10.63
CA LEU A 384 17.30 27.94 -11.90
C LEU A 384 18.35 28.96 -11.53
N GLN A 385 19.58 28.76 -12.04
CA GLN A 385 20.60 29.78 -11.88
C GLN A 385 19.94 31.13 -12.20
N PRO A 386 20.18 32.17 -11.38
CA PRO A 386 19.67 33.50 -11.72
C PRO A 386 20.03 33.72 -13.18
N CYS A 387 19.03 34.09 -14.00
CA CYS A 387 19.26 34.41 -15.41
C CYS A 387 20.57 35.18 -15.47
N GLN A 388 21.56 34.67 -16.22
CA GLN A 388 22.81 35.40 -16.37
C GLN A 388 22.43 36.84 -16.74
N PRO A 389 23.02 37.84 -16.07
CA PRO A 389 22.66 39.23 -16.33
C PRO A 389 22.68 39.43 -17.84
N CYS A 390 21.58 39.91 -18.40
CA CYS A 390 21.48 40.18 -19.82
C CYS A 390 22.72 40.97 -20.20
N ARG A 391 23.55 40.41 -21.11
CA ARG A 391 24.73 41.14 -21.60
C ARG A 391 24.27 42.54 -21.99
N PRO A 392 24.95 43.60 -21.56
CA PRO A 392 24.59 44.95 -21.95
C PRO A 392 24.55 45.00 -23.49
N PRO A 393 23.58 45.73 -24.08
CA PRO A 393 23.48 45.82 -25.53
C PRO A 393 24.83 46.29 -26.09
N CYS A 394 25.37 45.51 -27.02
CA CYS A 394 26.63 45.78 -27.72
C CYS A 394 26.65 47.24 -28.20
N ARG A 395 27.42 48.08 -27.50
CA ARG A 395 27.82 49.40 -27.95
C ARG A 395 29.31 49.36 -28.31
N ALA A 396 29.65 48.73 -29.43
CA ALA A 396 30.86 48.98 -30.23
C ALA A 396 30.91 47.98 -31.41
N PRO A 397 31.50 48.37 -32.57
CA PRO A 397 31.52 47.53 -33.77
C PRO A 397 32.46 46.32 -33.61
N CYS A 398 32.09 45.24 -34.27
CA CYS A 398 32.73 43.93 -34.22
C CYS A 398 34.17 43.98 -34.76
N ASP A 399 35.17 43.77 -33.89
CA ASP A 399 36.51 43.41 -34.33
C ASP A 399 36.56 41.92 -34.66
N VAL A 400 36.92 41.64 -35.90
CA VAL A 400 36.98 40.32 -36.53
C VAL A 400 38.35 39.73 -36.24
N GLU A 401 38.56 39.05 -35.10
CA GLU A 401 39.77 38.20 -34.97
C GLU A 401 39.78 37.11 -33.86
N ILE A 402 38.67 36.80 -33.19
CA ILE A 402 38.68 35.77 -32.14
C ILE A 402 37.47 34.84 -32.25
N CYS A 403 37.51 33.91 -33.21
CA CYS A 403 36.80 32.64 -33.17
C CYS A 403 37.62 31.59 -33.94
N PRO A 404 38.15 30.53 -33.29
CA PRO A 404 38.81 29.45 -34.01
C PRO A 404 37.76 28.64 -34.81
N PRO A 405 38.09 28.13 -36.01
CA PRO A 405 37.13 27.38 -36.82
C PRO A 405 36.79 26.02 -36.19
N PRO A 406 35.57 25.51 -36.40
CA PRO A 406 35.11 24.25 -35.82
C PRO A 406 35.82 23.06 -36.47
N ALA A 407 36.38 22.17 -35.64
CA ALA A 407 36.88 20.87 -36.05
C ALA A 407 35.71 19.98 -36.50
N CYS A 408 35.51 19.85 -37.81
CA CYS A 408 34.56 18.90 -38.39
C CYS A 408 35.31 17.63 -38.81
N SER A 409 35.12 16.54 -38.08
CA SER A 409 35.72 15.21 -38.32
C SER A 409 34.87 14.35 -39.28
N CYS A 410 34.39 14.95 -40.37
CA CYS A 410 33.64 14.23 -41.40
C CYS A 410 34.06 14.73 -42.78
N CYS A 411 35.18 14.21 -43.31
CA CYS A 411 35.47 14.02 -44.75
C CYS A 411 36.95 13.64 -44.92
N ALA A 412 37.23 12.41 -45.40
CA ALA A 412 38.52 12.08 -45.99
C ALA A 412 38.54 12.52 -47.48
N PRO A 413 39.69 12.96 -48.03
CA PRO A 413 39.72 13.62 -49.33
C PRO A 413 40.00 12.63 -50.47
N SER A 414 39.03 12.43 -51.36
CA SER A 414 39.32 12.01 -52.74
C SER A 414 38.24 12.48 -53.71
N THR A 415 38.70 13.23 -54.72
CA THR A 415 38.12 13.46 -56.05
C THR A 415 36.91 14.40 -56.22
N GLN A 416 37.23 15.65 -56.57
CA GLN A 416 36.75 16.45 -57.72
C GLN A 416 35.27 16.29 -58.17
N HIS A 417 34.37 17.13 -57.64
CA HIS A 417 33.48 18.07 -58.37
C HIS A 417 32.45 18.73 -57.42
N PRO A 418 31.97 19.96 -57.71
CA PRO A 418 31.33 20.84 -56.72
C PRO A 418 29.85 20.50 -56.48
N CYS A 419 29.45 20.39 -55.20
CA CYS A 419 28.05 20.29 -54.79
C CYS A 419 27.44 21.70 -54.66
N VAL A 420 26.72 22.10 -55.69
CA VAL A 420 25.75 23.19 -55.67
C VAL A 420 24.40 22.57 -55.24
N ASP A 421 23.66 23.29 -54.39
CA ASP A 421 22.28 23.03 -53.96
C ASP A 421 22.03 21.97 -52.86
N ALA A 422 22.00 22.43 -51.59
CA ALA A 422 21.03 21.94 -50.60
C ALA A 422 20.83 22.97 -49.44
N PRO A 423 19.61 23.05 -48.85
CA PRO A 423 19.05 24.29 -48.31
C PRO A 423 19.15 24.35 -46.78
N CYS A 424 20.03 25.20 -46.26
CA CYS A 424 20.10 25.48 -44.82
C CYS A 424 20.33 26.97 -44.59
N CYS A 425 19.27 27.78 -44.64
CA CYS A 425 19.06 28.99 -43.83
C CYS A 425 17.70 29.65 -44.20
N PRO A 426 16.78 29.88 -43.25
CA PRO A 426 15.66 30.79 -43.49
C PRO A 426 16.14 32.26 -43.52
N PRO A 427 15.47 33.15 -44.28
CA PRO A 427 15.86 34.55 -44.41
C PRO A 427 15.58 35.37 -43.14
N ALA A 428 16.35 36.43 -42.95
CA ALA A 428 16.34 37.32 -41.79
C ALA A 428 14.95 37.93 -41.47
N CYS A 429 14.54 37.86 -40.21
CA CYS A 429 13.35 38.54 -39.69
C CYS A 429 13.56 40.08 -39.64
N PRO A 430 12.55 40.89 -40.01
CA PRO A 430 12.61 42.35 -39.88
C PRO A 430 12.56 42.80 -38.40
N PRO A 431 13.15 43.97 -38.06
CA PRO A 431 13.44 44.36 -36.68
C PRO A 431 12.24 45.04 -36.00
N THR A 432 11.08 44.41 -35.96
CA THR A 432 9.92 44.89 -35.17
C THR A 432 8.95 43.74 -34.90
N SER A 433 9.28 42.83 -33.99
CA SER A 433 8.29 41.96 -33.32
C SER A 433 8.83 41.21 -32.10
N CYS A 434 9.91 41.67 -31.47
CA CYS A 434 10.24 41.20 -30.13
C CYS A 434 9.33 41.93 -29.13
N THR A 435 8.32 41.24 -28.62
CA THR A 435 7.55 41.68 -27.46
C THR A 435 8.52 41.99 -26.31
N PRO A 436 8.39 43.12 -25.60
CA PRO A 436 9.24 43.40 -24.45
C PRO A 436 9.03 42.33 -23.38
N CYS A 437 10.12 41.93 -22.71
CA CYS A 437 10.03 41.12 -21.50
C CYS A 437 9.16 41.90 -20.48
N PRO A 438 8.20 41.27 -19.79
CA PRO A 438 7.41 41.99 -18.80
C PRO A 438 8.35 42.52 -17.70
N PRO A 439 8.07 43.71 -17.14
CA PRO A 439 8.81 44.19 -15.99
C PRO A 439 8.71 43.16 -14.87
N CYS A 440 9.83 42.92 -14.17
CA CYS A 440 9.89 42.08 -12.98
C CYS A 440 9.11 42.76 -11.84
N GLY A 441 7.78 42.75 -11.93
CA GLY A 441 6.88 43.17 -10.88
C GLY A 441 6.67 42.03 -9.91
N GLU A 442 6.73 42.33 -8.62
CA GLU A 442 6.29 41.47 -7.53
C GLU A 442 4.80 41.14 -7.73
N ASN A 443 4.48 40.06 -8.45
CA ASN A 443 3.17 39.41 -8.45
C ASN A 443 3.31 38.00 -9.06
N VAL A 444 3.37 37.00 -8.19
CA VAL A 444 3.45 35.58 -8.54
C VAL A 444 2.09 35.15 -9.12
N THR A 445 2.07 34.75 -10.38
CA THR A 445 0.92 34.04 -10.97
C THR A 445 1.13 32.55 -10.75
N ILE A 446 0.25 31.91 -9.98
CA ILE A 446 0.30 30.46 -9.71
C ILE A 446 -0.15 29.72 -10.98
N VAL A 447 0.77 28.97 -11.60
CA VAL A 447 0.46 27.99 -12.64
C VAL A 447 0.66 26.60 -12.02
N GLN A 448 -0.30 25.69 -12.24
CA GLN A 448 -0.37 24.37 -11.60
C GLN A 448 0.95 23.56 -11.70
N PRO A 449 1.29 22.75 -10.68
CA PRO A 449 2.49 21.93 -10.70
C PRO A 449 2.41 20.81 -11.75
N VAL A 450 3.43 20.70 -12.59
CA VAL A 450 3.62 19.62 -13.56
C VAL A 450 4.56 18.58 -12.95
N CYS A 451 4.04 17.42 -12.54
CA CYS A 451 4.86 16.27 -12.15
C CYS A 451 5.58 15.70 -13.38
N ARG A 452 6.92 15.69 -13.38
CA ARG A 452 7.71 14.89 -14.32
C ARG A 452 8.40 13.73 -13.58
N PRO A 453 8.31 12.48 -14.08
CA PRO A 453 9.04 11.36 -13.51
C PRO A 453 10.55 11.54 -13.66
N ASN A 454 11.31 11.36 -12.58
CA ASN A 454 12.75 11.16 -12.63
C ASN A 454 13.03 9.73 -13.12
N VAL A 455 13.00 9.53 -14.43
CA VAL A 455 13.62 8.37 -15.08
C VAL A 455 14.49 8.91 -16.21
N PRO A 456 15.82 8.72 -16.19
CA PRO A 456 16.62 8.95 -17.38
C PRO A 456 16.14 7.96 -18.44
N LYS A 457 15.63 8.47 -19.57
CA LYS A 457 15.52 7.64 -20.77
C LYS A 457 16.93 7.16 -21.10
N CYS A 458 17.21 5.87 -20.90
CA CYS A 458 18.35 5.24 -21.55
C CYS A 458 18.14 5.40 -23.06
N VAL A 459 18.93 6.28 -23.66
CA VAL A 459 19.13 6.38 -25.10
C VAL A 459 20.46 5.69 -25.36
N ASN A 460 20.38 4.42 -25.76
CA ASN A 460 21.15 3.77 -26.82
C ASN A 460 20.90 2.26 -26.78
#